data_AF-A0A3L9YUS5-F1
#
_entry.id   AF-A0A3L9YUS5-F1
#
_cell.length_a   1.000
_cell.length_b   1.000
_cell.length_c   1.000
_cell.angle_alpha   90.00
_cell.angle_beta   90.00
_cell.angle_gamma   90.00
#
_symmetry.space_group_name_H-M   'P 1'
#
loop_
_entity.id
_entity.type
_entity.pdbx_description
1 polymer ?
#
loop_
_entity_poly.entity_id
_entity_poly.type
_entity_poly.pdbx_seq_one_letter_code
_entity_poly.pdbx_strand_id
1 'polypeptide(L)'
;MKIHYSYKLFSFLSILLWSFTHSFAQVGINTTTPRTTLEVGGDLRVSESLEIGTLNPLVDADTSTFLIQNNSNYIKSLDVSNPTGAALGYIQEYVITNPELDWVRDFNTGIDSKDYVLIVLSASYDLELKISTSSNAVDNSSLPYTATFIQGNKWHIIADYPMVANKDTSAIGTWTITTLIFSKDLSKQLGSLNIPMLNASTGSALSPIID
;
A
#
# COMPACT_ATOMS: atom_id res chain seq x y z
N MET A 1 -72.72 23.41 11.97
CA MET A 1 -71.93 23.43 10.71
C MET A 1 -70.57 22.79 10.96
N LYS A 2 -70.22 21.77 10.16
CA LYS A 2 -68.88 21.18 9.94
C LYS A 2 -68.11 20.55 11.11
N ILE A 3 -68.33 19.24 11.37
CA ILE A 3 -67.25 18.34 11.88
C ILE A 3 -67.24 16.96 11.17
N HIS A 4 -68.26 16.61 10.36
CA HIS A 4 -68.34 15.27 9.74
C HIS A 4 -67.40 15.01 8.55
N TYR A 5 -66.65 16.02 8.07
CA TYR A 5 -65.64 15.82 7.01
C TYR A 5 -64.26 15.46 7.56
N SER A 6 -64.02 15.66 8.87
CA SER A 6 -62.69 15.54 9.48
C SER A 6 -62.25 14.09 9.65
N TYR A 7 -63.15 13.18 10.05
CA TYR A 7 -62.80 11.75 10.22
C TYR A 7 -62.57 11.03 8.89
N LYS A 8 -63.28 11.41 7.81
CA LYS A 8 -63.04 10.85 6.47
C LYS A 8 -61.71 11.32 5.88
N LEU A 9 -61.36 12.59 6.08
CA LEU A 9 -60.07 13.15 5.66
C LEU A 9 -58.91 12.52 6.44
N PHE A 10 -59.07 12.30 7.75
CA PHE A 10 -58.06 11.68 8.60
C PHE A 10 -57.83 10.20 8.27
N SER A 11 -58.92 9.46 7.95
CA SER A 11 -58.83 8.07 7.48
C SER A 11 -58.19 7.96 6.09
N PHE A 12 -58.49 8.89 5.18
CA PHE A 12 -57.87 8.92 3.85
C PHE A 12 -56.37 9.26 3.91
N LEU A 13 -55.98 10.15 4.82
CA LEU A 13 -54.57 10.50 5.07
C LEU A 13 -53.80 9.33 5.68
N SER A 14 -54.41 8.56 6.58
CA SER A 14 -53.84 7.33 7.16
C SER A 14 -53.51 6.27 6.11
N ILE A 15 -54.43 6.04 5.16
CA ILE A 15 -54.23 5.07 4.05
C ILE A 15 -53.12 5.54 3.09
N LEU A 16 -53.04 6.85 2.83
CA LEU A 16 -51.97 7.44 2.01
C LEU A 16 -50.60 7.31 2.70
N LEU A 17 -50.53 7.46 4.02
CA LEU A 17 -49.30 7.28 4.81
C LEU A 17 -48.81 5.82 4.86
N TRP A 18 -49.71 4.84 4.75
CA TRP A 18 -49.34 3.41 4.70
C TRP A 18 -48.91 2.95 3.30
N SER A 19 -49.18 3.76 2.27
CA SER A 19 -48.87 3.44 0.86
C SER A 19 -47.39 3.59 0.50
N PHE A 20 -46.55 4.12 1.40
CA PHE A 20 -45.12 4.39 1.14
C PHE A 20 -44.17 3.33 1.71
N THR A 21 -44.67 2.15 2.08
CA THR A 21 -43.80 1.04 2.47
C THR A 21 -43.11 0.48 1.22
N HIS A 22 -41.90 0.96 0.97
CA HIS A 22 -41.02 0.41 -0.06
C HIS A 22 -40.65 -1.02 0.36
N SER A 23 -41.30 -2.00 -0.26
CA SER A 23 -40.90 -3.39 -0.09
C SER A 23 -39.57 -3.58 -0.82
N PHE A 24 -38.50 -3.82 -0.07
CA PHE A 24 -37.22 -4.19 -0.64
C PHE A 24 -37.38 -5.58 -1.27
N ALA A 25 -37.30 -5.67 -2.60
CA ALA A 25 -37.33 -6.94 -3.33
C ALA A 25 -36.01 -7.73 -3.20
N GLN A 26 -35.03 -7.20 -2.47
CA GLN A 26 -33.71 -7.78 -2.30
C GLN A 26 -33.71 -8.78 -1.16
N VAL A 27 -33.01 -9.90 -1.35
CA VAL A 27 -32.87 -10.97 -0.36
C VAL A 27 -31.48 -10.88 0.26
N GLY A 28 -31.44 -10.64 1.57
CA GLY A 28 -30.22 -10.71 2.37
C GLY A 28 -30.18 -11.97 3.20
N ILE A 29 -29.15 -12.81 3.01
CA ILE A 29 -28.84 -13.92 3.92
C ILE A 29 -27.63 -13.49 4.75
N ASN A 30 -27.81 -13.35 6.06
CA ASN A 30 -26.77 -12.84 6.97
C ASN A 30 -26.25 -11.42 6.62
N THR A 31 -27.09 -10.60 5.98
CA THR A 31 -26.87 -9.16 5.75
C THR A 31 -28.21 -8.45 5.80
N THR A 32 -28.26 -7.29 6.48
CA THR A 32 -29.48 -6.48 6.61
C THR A 32 -29.63 -5.42 5.54
N THR A 33 -28.56 -5.18 4.76
CA THR A 33 -28.52 -4.18 3.69
C THR A 33 -27.92 -4.80 2.42
N PRO A 34 -28.70 -5.60 1.67
CA PRO A 34 -28.21 -6.22 0.44
C PRO A 34 -27.89 -5.16 -0.62
N ARG A 35 -26.74 -5.29 -1.27
CA ARG A 35 -26.27 -4.41 -2.35
C ARG A 35 -26.87 -4.79 -3.71
N THR A 36 -27.32 -6.03 -3.85
CA THR A 36 -27.88 -6.60 -5.07
C THR A 36 -29.14 -7.41 -4.77
N THR A 37 -29.74 -8.04 -5.79
CA THR A 37 -30.98 -8.81 -5.66
C THR A 37 -30.89 -9.94 -4.63
N LEU A 38 -29.75 -10.63 -4.56
CA LEU A 38 -29.45 -11.65 -3.54
C LEU A 38 -28.02 -11.44 -3.05
N GLU A 39 -27.85 -11.20 -1.75
CA GLU A 39 -26.54 -11.14 -1.11
C GLU A 39 -26.47 -12.10 0.07
N VAL A 40 -25.38 -12.88 0.11
CA VAL A 40 -25.06 -13.80 1.20
C VAL A 40 -23.82 -13.27 1.91
N GLY A 41 -23.98 -12.83 3.16
CA GLY A 41 -22.87 -12.46 4.04
C GLY A 41 -22.17 -13.70 4.59
N GLY A 42 -21.53 -14.49 3.73
CA GLY A 42 -20.88 -15.75 4.08
C GLY A 42 -20.74 -16.69 2.87
N ASP A 43 -20.65 -17.99 3.14
CA ASP A 43 -20.49 -19.01 2.10
C ASP A 43 -21.83 -19.44 1.50
N LEU A 44 -21.91 -19.49 0.16
CA LEU A 44 -23.03 -20.08 -0.58
C LEU A 44 -22.65 -21.49 -1.05
N ARG A 45 -23.47 -22.48 -0.71
CA ARG A 45 -23.39 -23.84 -1.28
C ARG A 45 -24.47 -24.02 -2.34
N VAL A 46 -24.06 -24.30 -3.57
CA VAL A 46 -24.95 -24.65 -4.69
C VAL A 46 -24.84 -26.16 -4.92
N SER A 47 -25.97 -26.87 -4.86
CA SER A 47 -25.99 -28.35 -4.91
C SER A 47 -26.01 -28.93 -6.33
N GLU A 48 -26.45 -28.16 -7.33
CA GLU A 48 -26.58 -28.62 -8.71
C GLU A 48 -25.61 -27.84 -9.62
N SER A 49 -26.08 -26.77 -10.24
CA SER A 49 -25.27 -25.95 -11.15
C SER A 49 -25.45 -24.46 -10.86
N LEU A 50 -24.36 -23.72 -10.97
CA LEU A 50 -24.36 -22.26 -11.03
C LEU A 50 -24.05 -21.86 -12.47
N GLU A 51 -25.01 -21.23 -13.14
CA GLU A 51 -24.79 -20.64 -14.46
C GLU A 51 -24.52 -19.14 -14.28
N ILE A 52 -23.35 -18.69 -14.74
CA ILE A 52 -23.02 -17.28 -14.82
C ILE A 52 -23.44 -16.84 -16.22
N GLY A 53 -24.38 -15.90 -16.30
CA GLY A 53 -24.81 -15.32 -17.57
C GLY A 53 -23.72 -14.48 -18.25
N THR A 54 -24.11 -13.62 -19.18
CA THR A 54 -23.20 -12.68 -19.86
C THR A 54 -22.49 -11.77 -18.87
N LEU A 55 -21.15 -11.83 -18.84
CA LEU A 55 -20.30 -10.88 -18.15
C LEU A 55 -20.12 -9.65 -19.06
N ASN A 56 -20.56 -8.50 -18.58
CA ASN A 56 -20.28 -7.24 -19.26
C ASN A 56 -18.80 -6.86 -19.10
N PRO A 57 -18.19 -6.17 -20.09
CA PRO A 57 -16.86 -5.59 -19.91
C PRO A 57 -16.84 -4.64 -18.71
N LEU A 58 -15.76 -4.69 -17.94
CA LEU A 58 -15.52 -3.74 -16.84
C LEU A 58 -15.39 -2.32 -17.40
N VAL A 59 -15.99 -1.34 -16.73
CA VAL A 59 -15.74 0.09 -16.95
C VAL A 59 -14.89 0.65 -15.80
N ASP A 60 -14.21 1.78 -16.00
CA ASP A 60 -13.23 2.34 -15.04
C ASP A 60 -13.78 2.59 -13.62
N ALA A 61 -15.10 2.69 -13.46
CA ALA A 61 -15.77 2.87 -12.16
C ALA A 61 -16.07 1.55 -11.42
N ASP A 62 -15.87 0.39 -12.06
CA ASP A 62 -16.20 -0.90 -11.48
C ASP A 62 -15.07 -1.43 -10.57
N THR A 63 -15.45 -2.00 -9.43
CA THR A 63 -14.52 -2.73 -8.57
C THR A 63 -14.25 -4.10 -9.20
N SER A 64 -13.02 -4.32 -9.68
CA SER A 64 -12.64 -5.60 -10.27
C SER A 64 -12.70 -6.71 -9.22
N THR A 65 -13.61 -7.67 -9.40
CA THR A 65 -13.66 -8.89 -8.60
C THR A 65 -13.43 -10.07 -9.53
N PHE A 66 -12.29 -10.74 -9.41
CA PHE A 66 -12.02 -11.94 -10.20
C PHE A 66 -12.66 -13.14 -9.53
N LEU A 67 -13.35 -14.00 -10.29
CA LEU A 67 -13.83 -15.28 -9.81
C LEU A 67 -12.80 -16.34 -10.17
N ILE A 68 -12.26 -17.03 -9.16
CA ILE A 68 -11.31 -18.12 -9.35
C ILE A 68 -12.00 -19.43 -8.97
N GLN A 69 -12.00 -20.38 -9.90
CA GLN A 69 -12.37 -21.76 -9.60
C GLN A 69 -11.13 -22.50 -9.11
N ASN A 70 -11.12 -22.91 -7.84
CA ASN A 70 -10.14 -23.86 -7.34
C ASN A 70 -10.54 -25.27 -7.78
N ASN A 71 -9.57 -26.15 -8.01
CA ASN A 71 -9.75 -27.53 -8.49
C ASN A 71 -10.64 -28.42 -7.59
N SER A 72 -11.15 -27.89 -6.47
CA SER A 72 -11.92 -28.60 -5.43
C SER A 72 -13.38 -28.12 -5.32
N ASN A 73 -14.02 -27.68 -6.41
CA ASN A 73 -15.44 -27.25 -6.45
C ASN A 73 -15.77 -25.95 -5.67
N TYR A 74 -14.78 -25.07 -5.46
CA TYR A 74 -15.01 -23.77 -4.84
C TYR A 74 -14.79 -22.65 -5.86
N ILE A 75 -15.75 -21.73 -5.94
CA ILE A 75 -15.56 -20.41 -6.58
C ILE A 75 -15.20 -19.43 -5.47
N LYS A 76 -14.09 -18.72 -5.62
CA LYS A 76 -13.66 -17.67 -4.70
C LYS A 76 -13.61 -16.34 -5.43
N SER A 77 -14.13 -15.29 -4.79
CA SER A 77 -13.87 -13.91 -5.23
C SER A 77 -12.48 -13.50 -4.77
N LEU A 78 -11.62 -13.12 -5.72
CA LEU A 78 -10.38 -12.43 -5.41
C LEU A 78 -10.66 -10.93 -5.39
N ASP A 79 -10.53 -10.35 -4.20
CA ASP A 79 -10.48 -8.91 -4.01
C ASP A 79 -9.06 -8.42 -4.37
N VAL A 80 -8.94 -7.69 -5.47
CA VAL A 80 -7.68 -7.10 -5.92
C VAL A 80 -7.44 -5.69 -5.36
N SER A 81 -8.39 -5.14 -4.59
CA SER A 81 -8.20 -3.86 -3.89
C SER A 81 -7.26 -3.98 -2.70
N ASN A 82 -7.05 -5.20 -2.20
CA ASN A 82 -6.11 -5.50 -1.13
C ASN A 82 -5.42 -6.85 -1.39
N PRO A 83 -4.31 -6.89 -2.16
CA PRO A 83 -3.64 -8.13 -2.53
C PRO A 83 -3.09 -8.83 -1.27
N THR A 84 -3.87 -9.76 -0.73
CA THR A 84 -3.51 -10.61 0.41
C THR A 84 -2.78 -11.89 -0.03
N GLY A 85 -2.50 -12.04 -1.33
CA GLY A 85 -1.50 -12.98 -1.82
C GLY A 85 -0.09 -12.45 -1.56
N ALA A 86 0.87 -13.33 -1.28
CA ALA A 86 2.28 -12.94 -1.17
C ALA A 86 2.71 -12.26 -2.48
N ALA A 87 2.82 -10.93 -2.46
CA ALA A 87 3.33 -10.18 -3.60
C ALA A 87 4.81 -10.56 -3.79
N LEU A 88 5.24 -10.69 -5.04
CA LEU A 88 6.64 -10.99 -5.35
C LEU A 88 7.58 -9.88 -4.83
N GLY A 89 7.06 -8.66 -4.74
CA GLY A 89 7.66 -7.54 -4.04
C GLY A 89 6.61 -6.46 -3.74
N TYR A 90 6.93 -5.61 -2.78
CA TYR A 90 6.12 -4.51 -2.29
C TYR A 90 6.87 -3.21 -2.58
N ILE A 91 6.18 -2.24 -3.18
CA ILE A 91 6.67 -0.86 -3.20
C ILE A 91 6.09 -0.17 -1.97
N GLN A 92 6.97 0.26 -1.07
CA GLN A 92 6.58 0.94 0.17
C GLN A 92 7.21 2.33 0.21
N GLU A 93 6.36 3.34 0.39
CA GLU A 93 6.78 4.72 0.64
C GLU A 93 6.87 4.95 2.16
N TYR A 94 7.98 5.52 2.60
CA TYR A 94 8.19 6.02 3.96
C TYR A 94 8.18 7.54 3.91
N VAL A 95 7.20 8.15 4.59
CA VAL A 95 7.11 9.59 4.79
C VAL A 95 7.60 9.90 6.20
N ILE A 96 8.82 10.40 6.32
CA ILE A 96 9.49 10.69 7.59
C ILE A 96 9.43 12.20 7.83
N THR A 97 8.54 12.63 8.70
CA THR A 97 8.34 14.05 9.04
C THR A 97 9.12 14.44 10.28
N ASN A 98 9.66 15.66 10.28
CA ASN A 98 10.42 16.25 11.37
C ASN A 98 11.63 15.40 11.81
N PRO A 99 12.55 15.02 10.90
CA PRO A 99 13.87 14.58 11.35
C PRO A 99 14.57 15.73 12.09
N GLU A 100 15.66 15.43 12.79
CA GLU A 100 16.55 16.47 13.28
C GLU A 100 17.20 17.15 12.06
N LEU A 101 16.55 18.19 11.53
CA LEU A 101 16.82 18.81 10.22
C LEU A 101 16.54 17.83 9.05
N ASP A 102 17.56 17.52 8.26
CA ASP A 102 17.51 16.52 7.18
C ASP A 102 18.10 15.17 7.61
N TRP A 103 18.52 15.01 8.87
CA TRP A 103 19.28 13.83 9.28
C TRP A 103 18.39 12.66 9.69
N VAL A 104 18.25 11.67 8.80
CA VAL A 104 17.75 10.34 9.13
C VAL A 104 18.96 9.42 9.27
N ARG A 105 19.52 9.30 10.49
CA ARG A 105 20.75 8.52 10.72
C ARG A 105 20.51 7.03 10.88
N ASP A 106 19.38 6.68 11.49
CA ASP A 106 19.01 5.31 11.81
C ASP A 106 17.48 5.19 11.90
N PHE A 107 16.82 4.89 10.77
CA PHE A 107 15.38 4.62 10.73
C PHE A 107 15.12 3.12 10.61
N ASN A 108 14.67 2.49 11.71
CA ASN A 108 14.28 1.08 11.71
C ASN A 108 12.96 0.88 10.95
N THR A 109 12.99 0.09 9.87
CA THR A 109 11.79 -0.18 9.07
C THR A 109 10.90 -1.28 9.66
N GLY A 110 11.39 -2.03 10.64
CA GLY A 110 10.75 -3.21 11.23
C GLY A 110 10.84 -4.48 10.36
N ILE A 111 11.33 -4.35 9.12
CA ILE A 111 11.38 -5.44 8.15
C ILE A 111 12.51 -6.39 8.50
N ASP A 112 12.19 -7.68 8.55
CA ASP A 112 13.17 -8.71 8.90
C ASP A 112 14.19 -8.93 7.79
N SER A 113 15.46 -8.70 8.13
CA SER A 113 16.57 -8.89 7.19
C SER A 113 16.83 -10.36 6.86
N LYS A 114 16.28 -11.30 7.63
CA LYS A 114 16.37 -12.74 7.33
C LYS A 114 15.48 -13.09 6.15
N ASP A 115 14.24 -12.63 6.17
CA ASP A 115 13.18 -13.09 5.26
C ASP A 115 13.07 -12.18 4.02
N TYR A 116 13.45 -10.91 4.13
CA TYR A 116 13.27 -9.91 3.09
C TYR A 116 14.57 -9.20 2.70
N VAL A 117 14.58 -8.68 1.47
CA VAL A 117 15.56 -7.70 0.98
C VAL A 117 14.83 -6.38 0.78
N LEU A 118 15.49 -5.27 1.11
CA LEU A 118 14.96 -3.92 0.98
C LEU A 118 15.94 -3.04 0.22
N ILE A 119 15.44 -2.41 -0.85
CA ILE A 119 16.20 -1.51 -1.73
C ILE A 119 15.52 -0.15 -1.74
N VAL A 120 16.30 0.93 -1.71
CA VAL A 120 15.77 2.29 -1.96
C VAL A 120 15.68 2.52 -3.46
N LEU A 121 14.50 2.90 -3.94
CA LEU A 121 14.25 3.26 -5.34
C LEU A 121 14.44 4.76 -5.57
N SER A 122 13.92 5.58 -4.66
CA SER A 122 14.04 7.04 -4.72
C SER A 122 13.96 7.64 -3.33
N ALA A 123 14.57 8.81 -3.16
CA ALA A 123 14.48 9.59 -1.94
C ALA A 123 14.47 11.08 -2.30
N SER A 124 13.59 11.84 -1.66
CA SER A 124 13.51 13.29 -1.82
C SER A 124 13.27 13.97 -0.48
N TYR A 125 13.82 15.17 -0.33
CA TYR A 125 13.61 16.04 0.82
C TYR A 125 12.95 17.34 0.36
N ASP A 126 12.00 17.85 1.13
CA ASP A 126 11.07 18.92 0.72
C ASP A 126 11.53 20.35 1.06
N LEU A 127 12.62 20.51 1.81
CA LEU A 127 13.14 21.82 2.20
C LEU A 127 14.40 22.24 1.45
N GLU A 128 14.61 23.57 1.37
CA GLU A 128 15.83 24.17 0.84
C GLU A 128 16.99 23.99 1.83
N LEU A 129 18.12 23.51 1.31
CA LEU A 129 19.35 23.30 2.08
C LEU A 129 20.30 24.49 1.93
N LYS A 130 21.01 24.82 2.99
CA LYS A 130 22.05 25.85 2.99
C LYS A 130 23.34 25.26 2.45
N ILE A 131 23.68 25.65 1.22
CA ILE A 131 24.99 25.42 0.62
C ILE A 131 25.84 26.66 0.88
N SER A 132 27.12 26.49 1.23
CA SER A 132 28.02 27.63 1.38
C SER A 132 28.33 28.27 0.02
N THR A 133 28.34 29.59 -0.04
CA THR A 133 28.61 30.36 -1.27
C THR A 133 30.05 30.84 -1.39
N SER A 134 30.92 30.51 -0.43
CA SER A 134 32.34 30.87 -0.49
C SER A 134 33.14 29.85 -1.31
N SER A 135 34.05 30.36 -2.13
CA SER A 135 34.84 29.59 -3.09
C SER A 135 35.71 28.47 -2.49
N ASN A 136 35.89 28.44 -1.16
CA ASN A 136 36.70 27.44 -0.45
C ASN A 136 35.96 26.80 0.74
N ALA A 137 34.63 26.92 0.82
CA ALA A 137 33.91 26.25 1.89
C ALA A 137 33.82 24.75 1.68
N VAL A 138 33.93 24.02 2.78
CA VAL A 138 33.71 22.57 2.86
C VAL A 138 32.28 22.17 2.45
N ASP A 139 31.30 23.07 2.64
CA ASP A 139 29.87 22.81 2.39
C ASP A 139 29.38 23.40 1.04
N ASN A 140 30.26 23.54 0.04
CA ASN A 140 29.91 24.16 -1.26
C ASN A 140 29.20 23.19 -2.23
N SER A 141 28.99 21.93 -1.84
CA SER A 141 28.19 20.95 -2.59
C SER A 141 27.82 19.77 -1.69
N SER A 142 26.63 19.21 -1.89
CA SER A 142 26.25 17.95 -1.28
C SER A 142 25.52 17.08 -2.30
N LEU A 143 25.76 15.77 -2.24
CA LEU A 143 25.01 14.78 -2.99
C LEU A 143 24.12 14.04 -2.00
N PRO A 144 22.84 13.77 -2.35
CA PRO A 144 21.96 13.03 -1.46
C PRO A 144 22.56 11.65 -1.19
N TYR A 145 22.68 11.31 0.08
CA TYR A 145 23.08 10.00 0.53
C TYR A 145 21.86 9.30 1.12
N THR A 146 21.35 8.29 0.41
CA THR A 146 20.30 7.41 0.93
C THR A 146 20.70 5.97 0.72
N ALA A 147 20.65 5.19 1.78
CA ALA A 147 21.04 3.79 1.75
C ALA A 147 20.24 2.97 2.76
N THR A 148 20.30 1.66 2.58
CA THR A 148 19.74 0.69 3.52
C THR A 148 20.84 -0.17 4.10
N PHE A 149 20.71 -0.52 5.37
CA PHE A 149 21.67 -1.35 6.08
C PHE A 149 20.96 -2.24 7.09
N ILE A 150 21.66 -3.27 7.56
CA ILE A 150 21.12 -4.23 8.52
C ILE A 150 21.71 -3.93 9.90
N GLN A 151 20.84 -3.73 10.88
CA GLN A 151 21.19 -3.58 12.29
C GLN A 151 20.18 -4.37 13.12
N GLY A 152 20.64 -5.18 14.08
CA GLY A 152 19.75 -5.96 14.94
C GLY A 152 18.77 -6.88 14.21
N ASN A 153 19.18 -7.50 13.11
CA ASN A 153 18.36 -8.34 12.21
C ASN A 153 17.21 -7.62 11.48
N LYS A 154 17.11 -6.30 11.59
CA LYS A 154 16.13 -5.51 10.84
C LYS A 154 16.83 -4.69 9.75
N TRP A 155 16.06 -4.31 8.75
CA TRP A 155 16.48 -3.31 7.78
C TRP A 155 16.29 -1.91 8.36
N HIS A 156 17.29 -1.07 8.13
CA HIS A 156 17.31 0.32 8.53
C HIS A 156 17.60 1.20 7.31
N ILE A 157 17.10 2.44 7.34
CA ILE A 157 17.33 3.44 6.31
C ILE A 157 18.16 4.58 6.90
N ILE A 158 19.13 5.05 6.12
CA ILE A 158 19.81 6.33 6.32
C ILE A 158 19.45 7.25 5.15
N ALA A 159 19.16 8.52 5.45
CA ALA A 159 18.95 9.57 4.46
C ALA A 159 19.52 10.89 5.00
N ASP A 160 20.39 11.51 4.22
CA ASP A 160 21.12 12.71 4.59
C ASP A 160 21.60 13.45 3.33
N TYR A 161 21.73 14.77 3.39
CA TYR A 161 22.60 15.51 2.49
C TYR A 161 23.88 15.87 3.25
N PRO A 162 24.96 15.08 3.11
CA PRO A 162 26.16 15.27 3.91
C PRO A 162 26.71 16.70 3.79
N MET A 163 27.17 17.24 4.91
CA MET A 163 27.82 18.56 5.00
C MET A 163 26.90 19.76 4.76
N VAL A 164 25.61 19.57 4.51
CA VAL A 164 24.62 20.65 4.47
C VAL A 164 23.48 20.36 5.45
N ALA A 165 22.62 21.34 5.65
CA ALA A 165 21.42 21.22 6.48
C ALA A 165 20.39 22.25 6.04
N ASN A 166 19.21 22.23 6.66
CA ASN A 166 18.12 23.16 6.34
C ASN A 166 18.58 24.62 6.42
N LYS A 167 18.18 25.42 5.42
CA LYS A 167 18.42 26.86 5.41
C LYS A 167 17.69 27.57 6.54
N ASP A 168 16.46 27.16 6.79
CA ASP A 168 15.71 27.52 7.99
C ASP A 168 15.75 26.34 8.97
N THR A 169 16.53 26.47 10.03
CA THR A 169 16.68 25.42 11.06
C THR A 169 15.43 25.22 11.91
N SER A 170 14.45 26.11 11.82
CA SER A 170 13.17 25.99 12.51
C SER A 170 12.06 25.38 11.65
N ALA A 171 12.31 25.23 10.35
CA ALA A 171 11.37 24.60 9.43
C ALA A 171 11.34 23.08 9.65
N ILE A 172 10.13 22.53 9.70
CA ILE A 172 9.88 21.09 9.77
C ILE A 172 9.98 20.52 8.36
N GLY A 173 10.98 19.67 8.11
CA GLY A 173 11.14 18.99 6.83
C GLY A 173 10.59 17.57 6.82
N THR A 174 10.45 17.03 5.62
CA THR A 174 9.92 15.70 5.35
C THR A 174 10.78 15.00 4.32
N TRP A 175 11.20 13.77 4.65
CA TRP A 175 11.75 12.83 3.67
C TRP A 175 10.65 11.95 3.12
N THR A 176 10.60 11.83 1.80
CA THR A 176 9.80 10.82 1.09
C THR A 176 10.75 9.81 0.47
N ILE A 177 10.72 8.58 0.97
CA ILE A 177 11.63 7.50 0.55
C ILE A 177 10.81 6.33 0.04
N THR A 178 10.96 6.02 -1.25
CA THR A 178 10.29 4.89 -1.89
C THR A 178 11.23 3.71 -1.90
N THR A 179 10.76 2.57 -1.42
CA THR A 179 11.52 1.34 -1.29
C THR A 179 10.86 0.19 -2.04
N LEU A 180 11.67 -0.77 -2.49
CA LEU A 180 11.25 -2.06 -2.99
C LEU A 180 11.63 -3.13 -1.96
N ILE A 181 10.65 -3.89 -1.51
CA ILE A 181 10.80 -4.96 -0.52
C ILE A 181 10.40 -6.27 -1.18
N PHE A 182 11.25 -7.28 -1.17
CA PHE A 182 10.89 -8.59 -1.75
C PHE A 182 11.40 -9.74 -0.89
N SER A 183 10.69 -10.87 -0.96
CA SER A 183 11.05 -12.07 -0.19
C SER A 183 12.31 -12.72 -0.74
N LYS A 184 13.18 -13.18 0.16
CA LYS A 184 14.35 -14.01 -0.21
C LYS A 184 13.96 -15.35 -0.79
N ASP A 185 12.79 -15.88 -0.47
CA ASP A 185 12.29 -17.16 -1.02
C ASP A 185 12.02 -17.09 -2.53
N LEU A 186 11.84 -15.88 -3.05
CA LEU A 186 11.49 -15.62 -4.45
C LEU A 186 12.66 -15.05 -5.26
N SER A 187 13.83 -14.88 -4.63
CA SER A 187 15.03 -14.37 -5.30
C SER A 187 16.14 -15.42 -5.27
N LYS A 188 16.81 -15.60 -6.41
CA LYS A 188 18.02 -16.43 -6.48
C LYS A 188 19.13 -15.68 -5.74
N GLN A 189 19.31 -16.02 -4.46
CA GLN A 189 20.38 -15.48 -3.64
C GLN A 189 21.66 -16.27 -3.92
N LEU A 190 22.64 -15.60 -4.52
CA LEU A 190 23.96 -16.17 -4.71
C LEU A 190 24.78 -15.99 -3.43
N GLY A 191 25.70 -16.92 -3.17
CA GLY A 191 26.56 -16.85 -2.00
C GLY A 191 27.42 -15.57 -1.98
N SER A 192 27.87 -15.17 -0.79
CA SER A 192 28.76 -14.03 -0.64
C SER A 192 30.15 -14.33 -1.23
N LEU A 193 30.65 -13.43 -2.07
CA LEU A 193 32.03 -13.46 -2.54
C LEU A 193 32.86 -12.47 -1.71
N ASN A 194 33.86 -12.97 -0.98
CA ASN A 194 34.76 -12.12 -0.22
C ASN A 194 35.91 -11.65 -1.12
N ILE A 195 36.01 -10.34 -1.35
CA ILE A 195 37.06 -9.72 -2.18
C ILE A 195 37.91 -8.81 -1.27
N PRO A 196 39.11 -9.25 -0.83
CA PRO A 196 39.97 -8.41 -0.03
C PRO A 196 40.58 -7.29 -0.89
N MET A 197 40.28 -6.03 -0.56
CA MET A 197 40.79 -4.85 -1.26
C MET A 197 42.24 -4.47 -0.90
N LEU A 198 42.80 -5.03 0.20
CA LEU A 198 44.21 -4.86 0.61
C LEU A 198 44.72 -3.40 0.59
N ASN A 199 43.92 -2.44 1.06
CA ASN A 199 44.21 -1.00 1.04
C ASN A 199 44.39 -0.39 -0.37
N ALA A 200 43.93 -1.05 -1.43
CA ALA A 200 43.91 -0.51 -2.78
C ALA A 200 42.58 0.19 -3.08
N SER A 201 42.62 1.20 -3.96
CA SER A 201 41.43 1.89 -4.50
C SER A 201 40.85 1.22 -5.75
N THR A 202 41.48 0.13 -6.23
CA THR A 202 41.08 -0.65 -7.40
C THR A 202 41.17 -2.13 -7.07
N GLY A 203 40.28 -2.94 -7.66
CA GLY A 203 40.21 -4.38 -7.44
C GLY A 203 39.30 -5.05 -8.47
N SER A 204 39.39 -6.37 -8.59
CA SER A 204 38.59 -7.14 -9.55
C SER A 204 38.00 -8.38 -8.88
N ALA A 205 36.72 -8.65 -9.14
CA ALA A 205 36.12 -9.94 -8.81
C ALA A 205 36.60 -11.01 -9.80
N LEU A 206 36.82 -12.24 -9.33
CA LEU A 206 36.96 -13.40 -10.20
C LEU A 206 35.56 -13.79 -10.65
N SER A 207 35.30 -13.74 -11.97
CA SER A 207 34.04 -14.05 -12.70
C SER A 207 32.73 -13.95 -11.90
N PRO A 208 31.82 -13.02 -12.26
CA PRO A 208 30.51 -12.96 -11.61
C PRO A 208 29.78 -14.30 -11.75
N ILE A 209 29.15 -14.77 -10.68
CA ILE A 209 28.27 -15.94 -10.73
C ILE A 209 27.03 -15.49 -11.52
N ILE A 210 26.99 -15.85 -12.81
CA ILE A 210 25.85 -15.64 -13.69
C ILE A 210 25.45 -17.05 -14.15
N ASP A 211 24.29 -17.51 -13.69
CA ASP A 211 23.64 -18.74 -14.15
C ASP A 211 22.18 -18.44 -14.45
#